data_AF-W7V0W8-F1
#
_entry.id   AF-W7V0W8-F1
#
_cell.length_a   1.000
_cell.length_b   1.000
_cell.length_c   1.000
_cell.angle_alpha   90.00
_cell.angle_beta   90.00
_cell.angle_gamma   90.00
#
_symmetry.space_group_name_H-M   'P 1'
#
loop_
_entity.id
_entity.type
_entity.pdbx_description
1 polymer ?
#
loop_
_entity_poly.entity_id
_entity_poly.type
_entity_poly.pdbx_seq_one_letter_code
_entity_poly.pdbx_strand_id
1 'polypeptide(L)'
;MRFNKIAALLMASVMTAGAASAMTASAKEYYVKVMKCDINGNGRIDTDDRQKVLDHINGKAAGFRRGNVLNDNYITTDDTDAVLKHIQGKKALSKDAFIRADVNKDNKVDIVDYRKILEYISNK
;
A
#
# COMPACT_ATOMS: atom_id res chain seq x y z
N MET A 1 -39.23 -1.21 4.90
CA MET A 1 -38.48 -2.44 5.26
C MET A 1 -37.88 -2.31 6.65
N ARG A 2 -38.59 -2.75 7.71
CA ARG A 2 -38.12 -2.71 9.12
C ARG A 2 -38.68 -3.87 9.99
N PHE A 3 -38.83 -5.06 9.42
CA PHE A 3 -39.25 -6.25 10.19
C PHE A 3 -38.18 -7.34 10.03
N ASN A 4 -37.32 -7.53 11.04
CA ASN A 4 -36.70 -8.84 11.34
C ASN A 4 -35.69 -8.89 12.51
N LYS A 5 -35.34 -7.78 13.17
CA LYS A 5 -34.27 -7.82 14.20
C LYS A 5 -34.68 -8.47 15.54
N ILE A 6 -35.97 -8.59 15.85
CA ILE A 6 -36.45 -9.09 17.15
C ILE A 6 -36.81 -10.59 17.11
N ALA A 7 -37.34 -11.10 15.99
CA ALA A 7 -37.67 -12.52 15.83
C ALA A 7 -36.42 -13.42 15.78
N ALA A 8 -35.30 -12.92 15.25
CA ALA A 8 -34.02 -13.64 15.23
C ALA A 8 -33.37 -13.78 16.62
N LEU A 9 -33.65 -12.84 17.53
CA LEU A 9 -33.08 -12.85 18.89
C LEU A 9 -33.75 -13.90 19.80
N LEU A 10 -35.02 -14.22 19.55
CA LEU A 10 -35.79 -15.18 20.36
C LEU A 10 -35.50 -16.64 20.01
N MET A 11 -35.11 -16.95 18.77
CA MET A 11 -34.82 -18.33 18.33
C MET A 11 -33.41 -18.83 18.69
N ALA A 12 -32.50 -17.96 19.15
CA ALA A 12 -31.12 -18.31 19.50
C ALA A 12 -30.93 -18.80 20.95
N SER A 13 -31.94 -18.63 21.82
CA SER A 13 -31.82 -18.91 23.25
C SER A 13 -31.98 -20.41 23.62
N VAL A 14 -32.40 -21.25 22.66
CA VAL A 14 -32.88 -22.64 22.90
C VAL A 14 -32.16 -23.66 21.99
N MET A 15 -30.89 -23.46 21.66
CA MET A 15 -30.08 -24.49 21.00
C MET A 15 -28.68 -24.56 21.64
N THR A 16 -28.59 -25.33 22.73
CA THR A 16 -27.42 -26.19 23.01
C THR A 16 -26.11 -25.47 23.38
N ALA A 17 -25.96 -25.12 24.66
CA ALA A 17 -24.79 -24.47 25.26
C ALA A 17 -23.43 -25.19 25.06
N GLY A 18 -23.42 -26.47 24.65
CA GLY A 18 -22.19 -27.23 24.38
C GLY A 18 -21.66 -27.15 22.95
N ALA A 19 -22.53 -26.95 21.95
CA ALA A 19 -22.13 -26.91 20.53
C ALA A 19 -21.99 -25.47 19.99
N ALA A 20 -22.76 -24.54 20.53
CA ALA A 20 -22.66 -23.12 20.20
C ALA A 20 -21.31 -22.53 20.64
N SER A 21 -20.77 -22.92 21.80
CA SER A 21 -19.48 -22.42 22.29
C SER A 21 -18.29 -22.86 21.41
N ALA A 22 -18.31 -24.10 20.91
CA ALA A 22 -17.30 -24.61 19.96
C ALA A 22 -17.42 -23.96 18.57
N MET A 23 -18.64 -23.75 18.07
CA MET A 23 -18.87 -22.99 16.83
C MET A 23 -18.46 -21.50 16.97
N THR A 24 -18.69 -20.89 18.13
CA THR A 24 -18.31 -19.49 18.38
C THR A 24 -16.78 -19.36 18.55
N ALA A 25 -16.13 -20.35 19.18
CA ALA A 25 -14.67 -20.40 19.29
C ALA A 25 -14.00 -20.64 17.93
N SER A 26 -14.50 -21.59 17.13
CA SER A 26 -14.03 -21.87 15.77
C SER A 26 -14.23 -20.67 14.84
N ALA A 27 -15.38 -19.99 14.92
CA ALA A 27 -15.63 -18.75 14.18
C ALA A 27 -14.70 -17.62 14.63
N LYS A 28 -14.43 -17.47 15.93
CA LYS A 28 -13.50 -16.47 16.47
C LYS A 28 -12.06 -16.76 16.03
N GLU A 29 -11.64 -18.01 16.02
CA GLU A 29 -10.31 -18.43 15.59
C GLU A 29 -10.13 -18.24 14.07
N TYR A 30 -11.15 -18.56 13.27
CA TYR A 30 -11.18 -18.25 11.85
C TYR A 30 -11.12 -16.74 11.59
N TYR A 31 -11.87 -15.93 12.35
CA TYR A 31 -11.87 -14.48 12.21
C TYR A 31 -10.52 -13.85 12.60
N VAL A 32 -9.89 -14.33 13.67
CA VAL A 32 -8.53 -13.90 14.07
C VAL A 32 -7.48 -14.33 13.06
N LYS A 33 -7.62 -15.51 12.45
CA LYS A 33 -6.74 -15.97 11.37
C LYS A 33 -6.89 -15.12 10.11
N VAL A 34 -8.12 -14.76 9.75
CA VAL A 34 -8.42 -13.82 8.65
C VAL A 34 -7.78 -12.47 8.92
N MET A 35 -7.94 -11.89 10.12
CA MET A 35 -7.31 -10.61 10.49
C MET A 35 -5.78 -10.60 10.41
N LYS A 36 -5.11 -11.75 10.60
CA LYS A 36 -3.64 -11.85 10.49
C LYS A 36 -3.16 -11.99 9.04
N CYS A 37 -4.02 -12.45 8.14
CA CYS A 37 -3.69 -12.69 6.73
C CYS A 37 -4.31 -11.66 5.77
N ASP A 38 -5.28 -10.89 6.24
CA ASP A 38 -5.84 -9.70 5.60
C ASP A 38 -4.90 -8.52 5.83
N ILE A 39 -3.99 -8.33 4.88
CA ILE A 39 -2.92 -7.34 4.95
C ILE A 39 -3.43 -5.99 4.44
N ASN A 40 -4.49 -5.98 3.64
CA ASN A 40 -5.08 -4.77 3.12
C ASN A 40 -6.21 -4.20 4.01
N GLY A 41 -6.70 -4.96 4.98
CA GLY A 41 -7.71 -4.58 5.98
C GLY A 41 -9.16 -4.64 5.48
N ASN A 42 -9.45 -5.39 4.42
CA ASN A 42 -10.77 -5.44 3.77
C ASN A 42 -11.73 -6.50 4.38
N GLY A 43 -11.27 -7.26 5.37
CA GLY A 43 -12.00 -8.33 6.06
C GLY A 43 -12.07 -9.65 5.30
N ARG A 44 -11.29 -9.82 4.22
CA ARG A 44 -11.21 -11.03 3.38
C ARG A 44 -9.75 -11.41 3.21
N ILE A 45 -9.50 -12.69 2.93
CA ILE A 45 -8.18 -13.14 2.45
C ILE A 45 -8.36 -13.41 0.95
N ASP A 46 -7.79 -12.56 0.11
CA ASP A 46 -7.94 -12.68 -1.34
C ASP A 46 -6.63 -12.39 -2.12
N THR A 47 -6.75 -12.27 -3.43
CA THR A 47 -5.61 -12.04 -4.31
C THR A 47 -4.94 -10.69 -4.10
N ASP A 48 -5.64 -9.72 -3.50
CA ASP A 48 -5.14 -8.38 -3.25
C ASP A 48 -4.20 -8.37 -2.05
N ASP A 49 -4.46 -9.20 -1.03
CA ASP A 49 -3.52 -9.45 0.07
C ASP A 49 -2.23 -10.09 -0.44
N ARG A 50 -2.36 -11.10 -1.29
CA ARG A 50 -1.20 -11.72 -1.96
C ARG A 50 -0.42 -10.68 -2.76
N GLN A 51 -1.12 -9.79 -3.47
CA GLN A 51 -0.46 -8.74 -4.24
C GLN A 51 0.31 -7.77 -3.35
N LYS A 52 -0.23 -7.38 -2.19
CA LYS A 52 0.48 -6.56 -1.19
C LYS A 52 1.73 -7.23 -0.65
N VAL A 53 1.65 -8.53 -0.37
CA VAL A 53 2.81 -9.34 0.04
C VAL A 53 3.85 -9.41 -1.06
N LEU A 54 3.44 -9.68 -2.31
CA LEU A 54 4.33 -9.70 -3.46
C LEU A 54 4.96 -8.33 -3.71
N ASP A 55 4.20 -7.25 -3.57
CA ASP A 55 4.70 -5.89 -3.68
C ASP A 55 5.75 -5.63 -2.59
N HIS A 56 5.53 -6.10 -1.35
CA HIS A 56 6.52 -6.00 -0.28
C HIS A 56 7.78 -6.85 -0.55
N ILE A 57 7.62 -8.11 -0.94
CA ILE A 57 8.72 -9.06 -1.24
C ILE A 57 9.56 -8.58 -2.43
N ASN A 58 8.91 -8.08 -3.49
CA ASN A 58 9.58 -7.55 -4.67
C ASN A 58 10.16 -6.14 -4.43
N GLY A 59 10.12 -5.64 -3.19
CA GLY A 59 10.62 -4.32 -2.83
C GLY A 59 9.82 -3.16 -3.43
N LYS A 60 8.65 -3.43 -4.03
CA LYS A 60 7.66 -2.45 -4.50
C LYS A 60 6.96 -1.83 -3.28
N ALA A 61 7.75 -1.18 -2.43
CA ALA A 61 7.24 -0.37 -1.36
C ALA A 61 6.36 0.71 -1.98
N ALA A 62 5.06 0.66 -1.68
CA ALA A 62 4.08 1.70 -1.94
C ALA A 62 4.34 2.96 -1.07
N GLY A 63 5.61 3.33 -0.92
CA GLY A 63 6.06 4.46 -0.13
C GLY A 63 7.14 5.16 -0.92
N PHE A 64 6.87 6.39 -1.34
CA PHE A 64 7.82 7.43 -1.73
C PHE A 64 9.22 6.89 -2.08
N ARG A 65 9.35 6.21 -3.23
CA ARG A 65 10.66 5.83 -3.75
C ARG A 65 11.33 7.12 -4.23
N ARG A 66 12.28 7.62 -3.43
CA ARG A 66 13.16 8.72 -3.85
C ARG A 66 13.84 8.33 -5.16
N GLY A 67 13.80 9.22 -6.13
CA GLY A 67 14.24 9.01 -7.51
C GLY A 67 13.13 8.60 -8.48
N ASN A 68 11.98 8.10 -8.01
CA ASN A 68 10.80 7.89 -8.87
C ASN A 68 9.95 9.17 -8.88
N VAL A 69 10.30 10.11 -9.74
CA VAL A 69 9.63 11.41 -9.84
C VAL A 69 8.23 11.28 -10.45
N LEU A 70 8.05 10.35 -11.39
CA LEU A 70 6.78 10.13 -12.10
C LEU A 70 5.77 9.26 -11.35
N ASN A 71 6.20 8.61 -10.27
CA ASN A 71 5.44 7.64 -9.47
C ASN A 71 4.87 6.47 -10.30
N ASP A 72 5.63 5.99 -11.27
CA ASP A 72 5.24 4.91 -12.20
C ASP A 72 5.70 3.50 -11.75
N ASN A 73 6.16 3.37 -10.49
CA ASN A 73 6.77 2.20 -9.85
C ASN A 73 8.20 1.84 -10.30
N TYR A 74 8.76 2.50 -11.32
CA TYR A 74 10.12 2.26 -11.79
C TYR A 74 10.99 3.51 -11.57
N ILE A 75 12.31 3.36 -11.60
CA ILE A 75 13.22 4.52 -11.64
C ILE A 75 13.89 4.41 -12.99
N THR A 76 13.49 5.27 -13.92
CA THR A 76 13.91 5.22 -15.33
C THR A 76 14.48 6.56 -15.77
N THR A 77 14.98 6.61 -17.01
CA THR A 77 15.46 7.87 -17.60
C THR A 77 14.36 8.93 -17.68
N ASP A 78 13.08 8.53 -17.72
CA ASP A 78 11.95 9.47 -17.75
C ASP A 78 11.84 10.28 -16.45
N ASP A 79 12.24 9.71 -15.31
CA ASP A 79 12.34 10.43 -14.05
C ASP A 79 13.44 11.48 -14.09
N THR A 80 14.60 11.13 -14.65
CA THR A 80 15.73 12.07 -14.81
C THR A 80 15.36 13.22 -15.76
N ASP A 81 14.58 12.94 -16.82
CA ASP A 81 14.04 13.95 -17.71
C ASP A 81 13.05 14.88 -17.02
N ALA A 82 12.21 14.35 -16.12
CA ALA A 82 11.29 15.16 -15.33
C ALA A 82 12.04 16.12 -14.40
N VAL A 83 13.12 15.64 -13.76
CA VAL A 83 14.02 16.48 -12.94
C VAL A 83 14.70 17.54 -13.80
N LEU A 84 15.23 17.17 -14.97
CA LEU A 84 15.91 18.12 -15.85
C LEU A 84 14.97 19.22 -16.34
N LYS A 85 13.73 18.87 -16.71
CA LYS A 85 12.70 19.85 -17.11
C LYS A 85 12.35 20.81 -15.96
N HIS A 86 12.43 20.35 -14.72
CA HIS A 86 12.25 21.20 -13.54
C HIS A 86 13.43 22.16 -13.34
N ILE A 87 14.65 21.65 -13.38
CA ILE A 87 15.88 22.45 -13.27
C ILE A 87 15.95 23.53 -14.35
N GLN A 88 15.54 23.20 -15.58
CA GLN A 88 15.48 24.14 -16.71
C GLN A 88 14.30 25.13 -16.63
N GLY A 89 13.44 25.05 -15.62
CA GLY A 89 12.25 25.90 -15.47
C GLY A 89 11.15 25.64 -16.50
N LYS A 90 11.25 24.57 -17.29
CA LYS A 90 10.26 24.21 -18.33
C LYS A 90 8.99 23.59 -17.76
N LYS A 91 9.10 22.89 -16.62
CA LYS A 91 7.97 22.24 -15.95
C LYS A 91 8.14 22.25 -14.43
N ALA A 92 7.19 22.83 -13.70
CA ALA A 92 7.18 22.74 -12.26
C ALA A 92 6.80 21.31 -11.81
N LEU A 93 7.51 20.79 -10.80
CA LEU A 93 7.13 19.54 -10.13
C LEU A 93 5.99 19.80 -9.15
N SER A 94 5.10 18.82 -8.99
CA SER A 94 4.14 18.82 -7.88
C SER A 94 4.89 18.65 -6.54
N LYS A 95 4.25 19.00 -5.42
CA LYS A 95 4.86 18.85 -4.08
C LYS A 95 5.38 17.43 -3.83
N ASP A 96 4.60 16.42 -4.19
CA ASP A 96 5.01 15.02 -4.01
C ASP A 96 6.14 14.63 -4.96
N ALA A 97 6.13 15.13 -6.19
CA ALA A 97 7.21 14.88 -7.16
C ALA A 97 8.51 15.58 -6.74
N PHE A 98 8.42 16.75 -6.12
CA PHE A 98 9.56 17.45 -5.52
C PHE A 98 10.19 16.62 -4.40
N ILE A 99 9.38 16.10 -3.47
CA ILE A 99 9.87 15.25 -2.37
C ILE A 99 10.53 13.96 -2.89
N ARG A 100 10.05 13.42 -4.01
CA ARG A 100 10.65 12.24 -4.65
C ARG A 100 11.92 12.58 -5.44
N ALA A 101 11.97 13.75 -6.07
CA ALA A 101 13.12 14.23 -6.83
C ALA A 101 14.29 14.64 -5.93
N ASP A 102 14.01 15.22 -4.75
CA ASP A 102 15.00 15.55 -3.73
C ASP A 102 15.51 14.26 -3.06
N VAL A 103 16.51 13.64 -3.68
CA VAL A 103 17.09 12.38 -3.22
C VAL A 103 18.12 12.60 -2.12
N ASN A 104 18.72 13.78 -2.06
CA ASN A 104 19.76 14.14 -1.09
C ASN A 104 19.20 14.77 0.21
N LYS A 105 17.91 15.16 0.23
CA LYS A 105 17.17 15.82 1.32
C LYS A 105 17.66 17.23 1.66
N ASP A 106 18.17 17.98 0.71
CA ASP A 106 18.62 19.36 0.93
C ASP A 106 17.51 20.40 0.72
N ASN A 107 16.28 19.94 0.47
CA ASN A 107 15.10 20.73 0.12
C ASN A 107 15.25 21.53 -1.18
N LYS A 108 16.14 21.09 -2.07
CA LYS A 108 16.30 21.59 -3.43
C LYS A 108 16.22 20.39 -4.37
N VAL A 109 15.92 20.68 -5.63
CA VAL A 109 15.96 19.69 -6.69
C VAL A 109 16.91 20.24 -7.74
N ASP A 110 18.14 19.72 -7.75
CA ASP A 110 19.20 20.22 -8.61
C ASP A 110 19.97 19.10 -9.33
N ILE A 111 21.08 19.47 -9.96
CA ILE A 111 21.92 18.55 -10.74
C ILE A 111 22.50 17.41 -9.88
N VAL A 112 22.69 17.63 -8.57
CA VAL A 112 23.16 16.61 -7.63
C VAL A 112 22.13 15.49 -7.53
N ASP A 113 20.85 15.82 -7.43
CA ASP A 113 19.77 14.84 -7.40
C ASP A 113 19.63 14.11 -8.72
N TYR A 114 19.64 14.85 -9.84
CA TYR A 114 19.63 14.27 -11.18
C TYR A 114 20.73 13.22 -11.34
N ARG A 115 21.96 13.54 -10.93
CA ARG A 115 23.11 12.64 -11.07
C ARG A 115 22.96 11.39 -10.21
N LYS A 116 22.43 11.50 -8.99
CA LYS A 116 22.20 10.35 -8.11
C LYS A 116 21.13 9.40 -8.67
N ILE A 117 20.07 9.94 -9.26
CA ILE A 117 19.03 9.15 -9.93
C ILE A 117 19.63 8.44 -11.16
N LEU A 118 20.42 9.16 -11.96
CA LEU A 118 21.10 8.60 -13.13
C LEU A 118 22.09 7.49 -12.75
N GLU A 119 22.88 7.69 -11.69
CA GLU A 119 23.80 6.68 -11.17
C GLU A 119 23.08 5.42 -10.71
N TYR A 120 21.92 5.56 -10.06
CA TYR A 120 21.08 4.42 -9.69
C TYR A 120 20.57 3.65 -10.91
N ILE A 121 20.25 4.35 -12.00
CA ILE A 121 19.80 3.71 -13.25
C ILE A 121 20.96 2.99 -13.94
N SER A 122 22.15 3.60 -13.98
CA SER A 122 23.33 3.03 -14.63
C SER A 122 24.00 1.89 -13.87
N ASN A 123 23.90 1.86 -12.53
CA ASN A 123 24.44 0.78 -11.69
C ASN A 123 23.48 -0.42 -11.54
N LYS A 124 22.42 -0.46 -12.35
CA LYS A 124 21.39 -1.51 -12.34
C LYS A 124 21.59 -2.47 -13.50
#